data_AF-A0A0A9Z727-F1
#
_entry.id   AF-A0A0A9Z727-F1
#
_cell.length_a   1.000
_cell.length_b   1.000
_cell.length_c   1.000
_cell.angle_alpha   90.00
_cell.angle_beta   90.00
_cell.angle_gamma   90.00
#
_symmetry.space_group_name_H-M   'P 1'
#
loop_
_entity.id
_entity.type
_entity.pdbx_description
1 polymer ?
#
loop_
_entity_poly.entity_id
_entity_poly.type
_entity_poly.pdbx_seq_one_letter_code
_entity_poly.pdbx_strand_id
1 'polypeptide(L)'
;ALQIVMENMESSLKIKILELGRNGNVLCPTISFILKNQPSVVADVTLATKLPPEEIVGLSEDIKLTSKDVHSILEAGSYNLLVSSSLLADKQLLAEVSRSMTESTFLLCEEKVDVNGRNMDKNLELISKFDTGEGSL
;
A
#
# COMPACT_ATOMS: atom_id res chain seq x y z
N ALA A 1 10.69 1.03 2.72
CA ALA A 1 9.46 1.85 2.58
C ALA A 1 8.80 2.11 3.93
N LEU A 2 8.40 1.08 4.70
CA LEU A 2 7.63 1.28 5.94
C LEU A 2 8.35 2.10 7.03
N GLN A 3 9.66 1.92 7.21
CA GLN A 3 10.47 2.75 8.12
C GLN A 3 10.48 4.23 7.72
N ILE A 4 10.54 4.54 6.41
CA ILE A 4 10.48 5.91 5.89
C ILE A 4 9.13 6.55 6.25
N VAL A 5 8.03 5.80 6.08
CA VAL A 5 6.70 6.27 6.49
C VAL A 5 6.69 6.58 7.98
N MET A 6 7.24 5.69 8.82
CA MET A 6 7.29 5.89 10.27
C MET A 6 8.11 7.12 10.67
N GLU A 7 9.27 7.35 10.05
CA GLU A 7 10.15 8.48 10.33
C GLU A 7 9.52 9.83 9.95
N ASN A 8 8.66 9.84 8.92
CA ASN A 8 8.01 11.05 8.42
C ASN A 8 6.62 11.29 9.02
N MET A 9 6.19 10.46 9.97
CA MET A 9 4.93 10.63 10.68
C MET A 9 5.14 11.55 11.89
N GLU A 10 4.56 12.76 11.84
CA GLU A 10 4.63 13.72 12.94
C GLU A 10 3.94 13.17 14.20
N SER A 11 4.72 12.75 15.20
CA SER A 11 4.30 12.48 16.60
C SER A 11 3.15 11.48 16.82
N SER A 12 2.53 10.96 15.76
CA SER A 12 1.34 10.15 15.88
C SER A 12 1.74 8.71 16.19
N LEU A 13 1.39 8.26 17.38
CA LEU A 13 1.52 6.87 17.81
C LEU A 13 0.64 5.92 16.98
N LYS A 14 -0.19 6.41 16.06
CA LYS A 14 -1.15 5.60 15.29
C LYS A 14 -0.97 5.77 13.78
N ILE A 15 -0.67 4.66 13.10
CA ILE A 15 -0.54 4.61 11.63
C ILE A 15 -1.78 3.92 11.06
N LYS A 16 -2.55 4.63 10.22
CA LYS A 16 -3.66 4.07 9.45
C LYS A 16 -3.18 3.63 8.08
N ILE A 17 -3.37 2.36 7.77
CA ILE A 17 -2.91 1.73 6.53
C ILE A 17 -4.10 1.14 5.82
N LEU A 18 -4.23 1.43 4.53
CA LEU A 18 -5.19 0.79 3.63
C LEU A 18 -4.46 0.07 2.53
N GLU A 19 -4.71 -1.24 2.40
CA GLU A 19 -4.31 -2.00 1.24
C GLU A 19 -5.51 -2.28 0.33
N LEU A 20 -5.33 -2.06 -0.97
CA LEU A 20 -6.31 -2.35 -2.01
C LEU A 20 -6.00 -3.73 -2.60
N GLY A 21 -6.56 -4.77 -1.98
CA GLY A 21 -6.38 -6.17 -2.38
C GLY A 21 -7.20 -6.53 -3.62
N ARG A 22 -6.52 -6.78 -4.73
CA ARG A 22 -7.12 -7.24 -5.99
C ARG A 22 -6.88 -8.72 -6.28
N ASN A 23 -5.88 -9.31 -5.62
CA ASN A 23 -5.50 -10.71 -5.70
C ASN A 23 -5.09 -11.20 -4.30
N GLY A 24 -4.89 -12.51 -4.13
CA GLY A 24 -4.56 -13.11 -2.82
C GLY A 24 -3.15 -12.78 -2.31
N ASN A 25 -2.29 -12.16 -3.13
CA ASN A 25 -0.94 -11.75 -2.74
C ASN A 25 -0.98 -10.32 -2.20
N VAL A 26 -1.32 -10.22 -0.91
CA VAL A 26 -1.43 -8.95 -0.17
C VAL A 26 -0.26 -8.78 0.81
N LEU A 27 0.10 -7.53 1.10
CA LEU A 27 1.19 -7.16 2.00
C LEU A 27 0.75 -6.90 3.44
N CYS A 28 -0.55 -6.74 3.70
CA CYS A 28 -1.09 -6.39 5.00
C CYS A 28 -0.71 -7.36 6.13
N PRO A 29 -0.57 -8.70 5.92
CA PRO A 29 -0.03 -9.60 6.94
C PRO A 29 1.39 -9.25 7.34
N THR A 30 2.26 -9.03 6.34
CA THR A 30 3.66 -8.67 6.56
C THR A 30 3.80 -7.29 7.20
N ILE A 31 3.03 -6.31 6.73
CA ILE A 31 3.01 -4.95 7.30
C ILE A 31 2.56 -5.00 8.76
N SER A 32 1.46 -5.70 9.05
CA SER A 32 0.95 -5.87 10.42
C SER A 32 1.99 -6.53 11.33
N PHE A 33 2.63 -7.61 10.85
CA PHE A 33 3.70 -8.29 11.60
C PHE A 33 4.89 -7.37 11.91
N ILE A 34 5.37 -6.59 10.93
CA ILE A 34 6.50 -5.67 11.14
C ILE A 34 6.14 -4.60 12.18
N LEU A 35 4.94 -4.02 12.08
CA LEU A 35 4.53 -2.92 12.96
C LEU A 35 4.19 -3.37 14.38
N LYS A 36 3.67 -4.58 14.57
CA LYS A 36 3.45 -5.14 15.92
C LYS A 36 4.73 -5.25 16.73
N ASN A 37 5.87 -5.42 16.07
CA ASN A 37 7.18 -5.48 16.72
C ASN A 37 7.77 -4.09 17.01
N GLN A 38 7.05 -3.00 16.71
CA GLN A 38 7.48 -1.63 16.99
C GLN A 38 6.83 -1.13 18.29
N PRO A 39 7.60 -0.96 19.39
CA PRO A 39 7.05 -0.75 20.74
C PRO A 39 6.29 0.58 20.94
N SER A 40 6.33 1.49 19.97
CA SER A 40 5.69 2.81 20.05
C SER A 40 4.71 3.08 18.90
N VAL A 41 4.37 2.05 18.11
CA VAL A 41 3.48 2.19 16.95
C VAL A 41 2.21 1.37 17.16
N VAL A 42 1.07 2.03 17.02
CA VAL A 42 -0.25 1.43 16.92
C VAL A 42 -0.65 1.40 15.45
N ALA A 43 -0.67 0.23 14.83
CA ALA A 43 -1.09 0.09 13.44
C ALA A 43 -2.59 -0.20 13.35
N ASP A 44 -3.29 0.52 12.48
CA ASP A 44 -4.67 0.27 12.09
C ASP A 44 -4.68 -0.12 10.61
N VAL A 45 -4.57 -1.43 10.37
CA VAL A 45 -4.40 -1.99 9.03
C VAL A 45 -5.76 -2.46 8.51
N THR A 46 -6.17 -1.93 7.37
CA THR A 46 -7.39 -2.31 6.67
C THR A 46 -7.04 -2.88 5.29
N LEU A 47 -7.62 -4.03 4.95
CA LEU A 47 -7.59 -4.59 3.62
C LEU A 47 -8.96 -4.42 2.97
N ALA A 48 -9.00 -3.64 1.90
CA ALA A 48 -10.16 -3.51 1.02
C ALA A 48 -10.05 -4.55 -0.08
N THR A 49 -10.93 -5.55 -0.06
CA THR A 49 -10.90 -6.65 -1.02
C THR A 49 -12.28 -7.26 -1.22
N LYS A 50 -12.50 -7.81 -2.42
CA LYS A 50 -13.67 -8.64 -2.71
C LYS A 50 -13.40 -10.13 -2.51
N LEU A 51 -12.16 -10.49 -2.18
CA LEU A 51 -11.76 -11.88 -1.98
C LEU A 51 -12.33 -12.42 -0.66
N PRO A 52 -12.74 -13.69 -0.62
CA PRO A 52 -13.03 -14.39 0.61
C PRO A 52 -11.80 -14.43 1.53
N PRO A 53 -11.94 -14.30 2.86
CA PRO A 53 -10.81 -14.33 3.81
C PRO A 53 -9.92 -15.57 3.69
N GLU A 54 -10.51 -16.72 3.36
CA GLU A 54 -9.82 -18.00 3.17
C GLU A 54 -8.87 -18.01 1.97
N GLU A 55 -9.04 -17.11 1.00
CA GLU A 55 -8.16 -16.96 -0.16
C GLU A 55 -6.97 -16.03 0.12
N ILE A 56 -6.91 -15.44 1.31
CA ILE A 56 -5.92 -14.42 1.69
C ILE A 56 -4.86 -15.06 2.59
N VAL A 57 -3.67 -15.26 2.05
CA VAL A 57 -2.58 -15.96 2.74
C VAL A 57 -2.11 -15.16 3.95
N GLY A 58 -2.05 -15.81 5.12
CA GLY A 58 -1.45 -15.23 6.33
C GLY A 58 -2.29 -14.16 7.01
N LEU A 59 -3.55 -13.99 6.62
CA LEU A 59 -4.47 -13.03 7.24
C LEU A 59 -4.58 -13.28 8.75
N SER A 60 -4.33 -12.23 9.55
CA SER A 60 -4.46 -12.25 11.01
C SER A 60 -5.69 -11.47 11.46
N GLU A 61 -6.23 -11.80 12.64
CA GLU A 61 -7.40 -11.11 13.25
C GLU A 61 -7.21 -9.60 13.44
N ASP A 62 -5.96 -9.13 13.54
CA ASP A 62 -5.64 -7.71 13.74
C ASP A 62 -5.79 -6.85 12.47
N ILE A 63 -6.14 -7.47 11.33
CA ILE A 63 -6.35 -6.81 10.05
C ILE A 63 -7.84 -6.68 9.81
N LYS A 64 -8.31 -5.44 9.63
CA LYS A 64 -9.71 -5.17 9.29
C LYS A 64 -9.96 -5.52 7.83
N LEU A 65 -10.99 -6.31 7.58
CA LEU A 65 -11.47 -6.60 6.23
C LEU A 65 -12.64 -5.70 5.86
N THR A 66 -12.64 -5.20 4.63
CA THR A 66 -13.81 -4.51 4.09
C THR A 66 -14.02 -4.86 2.63
N SER A 67 -15.27 -5.14 2.27
CA SER A 67 -15.72 -5.38 0.89
C SER A 67 -16.41 -4.16 0.28
N LYS A 68 -16.32 -3.00 0.95
CA LYS A 68 -16.86 -1.73 0.43
C LYS A 68 -16.15 -1.35 -0.87
N ASP A 69 -16.86 -0.57 -1.67
CA ASP A 69 -16.31 0.02 -2.88
C ASP A 69 -15.11 0.93 -2.55
N VAL A 70 -14.08 0.90 -3.40
CA VAL A 70 -12.80 1.58 -3.13
C VAL A 70 -13.00 3.08 -3.02
N HIS A 71 -13.81 3.68 -3.90
CA HIS A 71 -14.13 5.09 -3.85
C HIS A 71 -14.75 5.49 -2.50
N SER A 72 -15.72 4.71 -2.02
CA SER A 72 -16.38 4.97 -0.72
C SER A 72 -15.43 4.85 0.47
N ILE A 73 -14.46 3.93 0.43
CA ILE A 73 -13.46 3.76 1.50
C ILE A 73 -12.50 4.96 1.52
N LEU A 74 -12.01 5.36 0.34
CA LEU A 74 -11.10 6.47 0.18
C LEU A 74 -11.74 7.82 0.57
N GLU A 75 -13.03 8.03 0.26
CA GLU A 75 -13.74 9.25 0.69
C GLU A 75 -14.04 9.29 2.19
N ALA A 76 -14.30 8.14 2.81
CA ALA A 76 -14.66 8.07 4.22
C ALA A 76 -13.45 8.08 5.18
N GLY A 77 -12.23 7.95 4.66
CA GLY A 77 -11.02 7.71 5.43
C GLY A 77 -9.91 8.71 5.15
N SER A 78 -8.98 8.81 6.10
CA SER A 78 -7.67 9.43 5.90
C SER A 78 -6.63 8.40 6.34
N TYR A 79 -5.70 8.12 5.44
CA TYR A 79 -4.71 7.06 5.56
C TYR A 79 -3.31 7.64 5.47
N ASN A 80 -2.41 7.11 6.29
CA ASN A 80 -1.00 7.50 6.28
C ASN A 80 -0.22 6.74 5.22
N LEU A 81 -0.62 5.49 4.97
CA LEU A 81 -0.06 4.65 3.93
C LEU A 81 -1.18 3.97 3.13
N LEU A 82 -1.15 4.18 1.82
CA LEU A 82 -1.92 3.42 0.85
C LEU A 82 -1.00 2.37 0.22
N VAL A 83 -1.50 1.15 0.11
CA VAL A 83 -0.80 0.02 -0.51
C VAL A 83 -1.63 -0.51 -1.66
N SER A 84 -1.02 -0.67 -2.83
CA SER A 84 -1.69 -1.21 -4.00
C SER A 84 -0.73 -1.99 -4.88
N SER A 85 -1.27 -2.80 -5.78
CA SER A 85 -0.51 -3.45 -6.84
C SER A 85 -1.16 -3.20 -8.20
N SER A 86 -0.34 -3.07 -9.24
CA SER A 86 -0.78 -2.81 -10.62
C SER A 86 -1.70 -1.57 -10.74
N LEU A 87 -1.45 -0.54 -9.93
CA LEU A 87 -2.22 0.70 -9.91
C LEU A 87 -2.04 1.49 -11.21
N LEU A 88 -0.83 1.48 -11.79
CA LEU A 88 -0.53 2.18 -13.04
C LEU A 88 -1.31 1.63 -14.24
N ALA A 89 -1.73 0.37 -14.18
CA ALA A 89 -2.58 -0.24 -15.20
C ALA A 89 -4.05 0.23 -15.12
N ASP A 90 -4.46 0.82 -14.00
CA ASP A 90 -5.84 1.24 -13.73
C ASP A 90 -5.90 2.76 -13.48
N LYS A 91 -6.08 3.50 -14.57
CA LYS A 91 -6.10 4.97 -14.55
C LYS A 91 -7.23 5.54 -13.70
N GLN A 92 -8.35 4.85 -13.59
CA GLN A 92 -9.46 5.32 -12.77
C GLN A 92 -9.09 5.18 -11.30
N LEU A 93 -8.60 4.00 -10.88
CA LEU A 93 -8.20 3.81 -9.50
C LEU A 93 -7.04 4.75 -9.12
N LEU A 94 -6.05 4.92 -10.00
CA LEU A 94 -4.94 5.85 -9.76
C LEU A 94 -5.44 7.28 -9.51
N ALA A 95 -6.45 7.74 -10.26
CA ALA A 95 -7.04 9.06 -10.05
C ALA A 95 -7.82 9.16 -8.73
N GLU A 96 -8.53 8.10 -8.32
CA GLU A 96 -9.24 8.04 -7.04
C GLU A 96 -8.26 8.03 -5.86
N VAL A 97 -7.21 7.22 -5.93
CA VAL A 97 -6.11 7.17 -4.96
C VAL A 97 -5.46 8.55 -4.86
N SER A 98 -5.02 9.11 -5.98
CA SER A 98 -4.37 10.43 -6.01
C SER A 98 -5.22 11.54 -5.40
N ARG A 99 -6.55 11.52 -5.60
CA ARG A 99 -7.47 12.51 -5.01
C ARG A 99 -7.63 12.34 -3.50
N SER A 100 -7.52 11.11 -3.00
CA SER A 100 -7.67 10.80 -1.58
C SER A 100 -6.43 11.13 -0.74
N MET A 101 -5.27 11.28 -1.38
CA MET A 101 -3.99 11.52 -0.70
C MET A 101 -3.88 12.95 -0.19
N THR A 102 -3.38 13.10 1.04
CA THR A 102 -2.91 14.39 1.58
C THR A 102 -1.40 14.53 1.36
N GLU A 103 -0.84 15.70 1.65
CA GLU A 103 0.61 15.95 1.60
C GLU A 103 1.42 14.99 2.51
N SER A 104 0.77 14.40 3.52
CA SER A 104 1.32 13.46 4.48
C SER A 104 1.02 11.98 4.18
N THR A 105 0.31 11.68 3.08
CA THR A 105 -0.01 10.30 2.69
C THR A 105 1.10 9.73 1.81
N PHE A 106 1.60 8.55 2.19
CA PHE A 106 2.49 7.76 1.35
C PHE A 106 1.72 6.75 0.52
N LEU A 107 2.19 6.51 -0.71
CA LEU A 107 1.71 5.43 -1.57
C LEU A 107 2.85 4.43 -1.79
N LEU A 108 2.63 3.19 -1.38
CA LEU A 108 3.47 2.05 -1.74
C LEU A 108 2.77 1.26 -2.83
N CYS A 109 3.34 1.26 -4.03
CA CYS A 109 2.76 0.53 -5.15
C CYS A 109 3.72 -0.50 -5.72
N GLU A 110 3.26 -1.74 -5.83
CA GLU A 110 3.98 -2.79 -6.56
C GLU A 110 3.54 -2.79 -8.02
N GLU A 111 4.48 -2.51 -8.92
CA GLU A 111 4.21 -2.36 -10.36
C GLU A 111 5.05 -3.31 -11.18
N LYS A 112 4.42 -3.93 -12.19
CA LYS A 112 5.13 -4.65 -13.25
C LYS A 112 5.55 -3.66 -14.33
N VAL A 113 6.67 -2.98 -14.10
CA VAL A 113 7.23 -2.05 -15.09
C VAL A 113 8.12 -2.84 -16.05
N ASP A 114 7.90 -2.68 -17.36
CA ASP A 114 8.85 -3.17 -18.37
C ASP A 114 10.22 -2.52 -18.10
N VAL A 115 11.29 -3.32 -18.12
CA VAL A 115 12.66 -3.01 -17.70
C VAL A 115 13.21 -1.70 -18.32
N ASN A 116 12.62 -1.26 -19.42
CA ASN A 116 12.96 -0.02 -20.12
C ASN A 116 12.17 1.23 -19.67
N GLY A 117 11.32 1.16 -18.64
CA GLY A 117 10.54 2.29 -18.12
C GLY A 117 9.50 2.86 -19.09
N ARG A 118 9.27 2.22 -20.25
CA ARG A 118 8.41 2.73 -21.33
C ARG A 118 6.94 2.86 -20.96
N ASN A 119 6.52 2.21 -19.87
CA ASN A 119 5.15 2.25 -19.35
C ASN A 119 4.99 3.11 -18.09
N MET A 120 6.01 3.86 -17.66
CA MET A 120 5.79 4.87 -16.61
C MET A 120 4.97 6.02 -17.20
N ASP A 121 3.89 6.40 -16.50
CA ASP A 121 3.14 7.61 -16.82
C ASP A 121 4.13 8.79 -16.84
N LYS A 122 3.99 9.68 -17.84
CA LYS A 122 4.89 10.85 -18.00
C LYS A 122 4.85 11.81 -16.82
N ASN A 123 3.83 11.70 -15.98
CA ASN A 123 3.67 12.50 -14.77
C ASN A 123 4.38 11.88 -13.54
N LEU A 124 5.04 10.72 -13.69
CA LEU A 124 5.78 10.07 -12.63
C LEU A 124 7.28 10.28 -12.81
N GLU A 125 7.92 10.75 -11.74
CA GLU A 125 9.37 10.86 -11.66
C GLU A 125 9.95 9.62 -10.95
N LEU A 126 10.97 9.02 -11.54
CA LEU A 126 11.72 7.94 -10.90
C LEU A 126 12.76 8.55 -9.95
N ILE A 127 12.53 8.41 -8.65
CA ILE A 127 13.44 8.93 -7.61
C ILE A 127 14.62 7.97 -7.35
N SER A 128 14.39 6.66 -7.45
CA SER A 128 15.43 5.63 -7.24
C SER A 128 15.02 4.28 -7.82
N LYS A 129 15.99 3.47 -8.26
CA LYS A 129 15.83 2.08 -8.71
C LYS A 129 16.82 1.20 -7.95
N PHE A 130 16.33 0.10 -7.38
CA PHE A 130 17.16 -0.93 -6.78
C PHE A 130 17.19 -2.11 -7.74
N ASP A 131 18.34 -2.34 -8.39
CA ASP A 131 18.50 -3.52 -9.22
C ASP A 131 18.51 -4.75 -8.32
N THR A 132 17.61 -5.71 -8.58
CA THR A 132 17.75 -7.06 -8.03
C THR A 132 19.06 -7.61 -8.58
N GLY A 133 20.01 -7.93 -7.71
CA GLY A 133 21.35 -8.38 -8.09
C GLY A 133 21.33 -9.69 -8.87
N GLU A 134 21.01 -9.63 -10.15
CA GLU A 134 21.31 -10.66 -11.15
C GLU A 134 22.51 -10.18 -11.95
N GLY A 135 23.69 -10.33 -11.34
CA GLY A 135 24.93 -9.86 -11.93
C GLY A 135 26.13 -10.27 -11.09
N SER A 136 26.24 -11.56 -10.75
CA SER A 136 27.48 -12.20 -10.28
C SER A 136 27.25 -13.71 -10.22
N LEU A 137 27.48 -14.40 -11.33
CA LEU A 137 28.25 -15.66 -11.45
C LEU A 137 28.39 -16.01 -12.94
#